data_AF-A0A5N5QF34-F1
#
_entry.id   AF-A0A5N5QF34-F1
#
_cell.length_a   1.000
_cell.length_b   1.000
_cell.length_c   1.000
_cell.angle_alpha   90.00
_cell.angle_beta   90.00
_cell.angle_gamma   90.00
#
_symmetry.space_group_name_H-M   'P 1'
#
loop_
_entity.id
_entity.type
_entity.pdbx_description
1 polymer ?
#
loop_
_entity_poly.entity_id
_entity_poly.type
_entity_poly.pdbx_seq_one_letter_code
_entity_poly.pdbx_strand_id
1 'polypeptide(L)'
;MRGFGVAVFIGLAASVMAAPGILLIGDSTVTAEKGWGPGFCADTSGLAQCTNLASSGKTTVTWQAQTQYSTMLTKCKTADTYALIQFGHNDQKVMTTTQFAANLTSLTNIIKNAGCSPVLVTSLARRTFSSEHATSDSLGPYSAETINVANNLGLPLLPLLADSRAYLDKLGKTNAAQFDYADGDTTHLNALGAKYFGRIVADEVKAKVSALSSYIVVDAALSAKIAAGTL
;
A
#
# COMPACT_ATOMS: atom_id res chain seq x y z
N MET A 1 31.00 -58.61 23.26
CA MET A 1 30.14 -57.80 22.37
C MET A 1 30.28 -56.33 22.79
N ARG A 2 30.93 -55.49 21.97
CA ARG A 2 31.04 -54.04 22.21
C ARG A 2 30.25 -53.34 21.12
N GLY A 3 29.08 -52.80 21.46
CA GLY A 3 28.25 -52.05 20.54
C GLY A 3 28.79 -50.64 20.36
N PHE A 4 29.17 -50.29 19.14
CA PHE A 4 29.42 -48.91 18.74
C PHE A 4 28.07 -48.25 18.43
N GLY A 5 27.64 -47.31 19.26
CA GLY A 5 26.51 -46.44 18.98
C GLY A 5 26.92 -45.36 17.98
N VAL A 6 26.32 -45.36 16.79
CA VAL A 6 26.46 -44.27 15.82
C VAL A 6 25.50 -43.16 16.23
N ALA A 7 26.03 -42.04 16.70
CA ALA A 7 25.26 -40.83 16.91
C ALA A 7 25.02 -40.15 15.55
N VAL A 8 23.78 -40.15 15.09
CA VAL A 8 23.35 -39.40 13.90
C VAL A 8 23.04 -37.97 14.34
N PHE A 9 23.90 -37.03 13.96
CA PHE A 9 23.61 -35.60 14.10
C PHE A 9 22.73 -35.15 12.93
N ILE A 10 21.45 -34.93 13.19
CA ILE A 10 20.55 -34.25 12.25
C ILE A 10 20.85 -32.76 12.35
N GLY A 11 21.66 -32.24 11.42
CA GLY A 11 21.82 -30.80 11.26
C GLY A 11 20.52 -30.19 10.73
N LEU A 12 19.82 -29.40 11.54
CA LEU A 12 18.80 -28.50 11.01
C LEU A 12 19.53 -27.46 10.15
N ALA A 13 19.44 -27.61 8.83
CA ALA A 13 19.75 -26.53 7.93
C ALA A 13 18.72 -25.42 8.16
N ALA A 14 19.11 -24.35 8.87
CA ALA A 14 18.33 -23.14 8.92
C ALA A 14 18.23 -22.59 7.51
N SER A 15 17.05 -22.71 6.89
CA SER A 15 16.77 -22.02 5.63
C SER A 15 16.85 -20.53 5.90
N VAL A 16 17.88 -19.87 5.35
CA VAL A 16 17.90 -18.41 5.29
C VAL A 16 16.72 -18.01 4.41
N MET A 17 15.63 -17.55 5.02
CA MET A 17 14.49 -17.06 4.24
C MET A 17 14.97 -15.89 3.39
N ALA A 18 14.58 -15.88 2.11
CA ALA A 18 14.92 -14.78 1.22
C ALA A 18 14.29 -13.49 1.77
N ALA A 19 15.00 -12.36 1.64
CA ALA A 19 14.43 -11.08 1.99
C ALA A 19 13.16 -10.82 1.15
N PRO A 20 12.06 -10.35 1.74
CA PRO A 20 10.82 -10.17 1.01
C PRO A 20 10.94 -9.04 -0.02
N GLY A 21 10.21 -9.19 -1.12
CA GLY A 21 10.01 -8.13 -2.10
C GLY A 21 8.67 -7.44 -1.90
N ILE A 22 8.55 -6.17 -2.28
CA ILE A 22 7.29 -5.44 -2.32
C ILE A 22 7.07 -4.84 -3.70
N LEU A 23 5.87 -5.05 -4.25
CA LEU A 23 5.36 -4.40 -5.45
C LEU A 23 4.24 -3.45 -5.06
N LEU A 24 4.30 -2.21 -5.52
CA LEU A 24 3.21 -1.24 -5.36
C LEU A 24 2.38 -1.21 -6.64
N ILE A 25 1.09 -1.49 -6.56
CA ILE A 25 0.17 -1.58 -7.69
C ILE A 25 -0.97 -0.60 -7.44
N GLY A 26 -1.21 0.31 -8.38
CA GLY A 26 -2.27 1.29 -8.22
C GLY A 26 -2.31 2.38 -9.28
N ASP A 27 -3.04 3.44 -8.96
CA ASP A 27 -3.22 4.63 -9.79
C ASP A 27 -2.16 5.73 -9.52
N SER A 28 -2.41 6.96 -10.01
CA SER A 28 -1.49 8.10 -9.88
C SER A 28 -1.11 8.42 -8.43
N THR A 29 -1.99 8.13 -7.47
CA THR A 29 -1.77 8.41 -6.04
C THR A 29 -0.85 7.41 -5.35
N VAL A 30 -0.40 6.38 -6.08
CA VAL A 30 0.67 5.45 -5.65
C VAL A 30 1.97 5.70 -6.40
N THR A 31 1.92 6.28 -7.60
CA THR A 31 3.07 6.44 -8.52
C THR A 31 4.28 7.14 -7.91
N ALA A 32 5.44 6.94 -8.53
CA ALA A 32 6.69 7.56 -8.11
C ALA A 32 6.68 9.09 -8.18
N GLU A 33 5.84 9.67 -9.05
CA GLU A 33 5.81 11.11 -9.28
C GLU A 33 4.78 11.82 -8.38
N LYS A 34 3.62 11.19 -8.15
CA LYS A 34 2.41 11.86 -7.64
C LYS A 34 1.75 11.14 -6.46
N GLY A 35 2.41 10.11 -5.94
CA GLY A 35 1.84 9.21 -4.95
C GLY A 35 2.69 9.02 -3.71
N TRP A 36 2.16 8.23 -2.77
CA TRP A 36 2.83 7.89 -1.51
C TRP A 36 3.95 6.87 -1.67
N GLY A 37 4.03 6.18 -2.81
CA GLY A 37 4.94 5.06 -3.03
C GLY A 37 6.42 5.36 -2.73
N PRO A 38 7.00 6.50 -3.17
CA PRO A 38 8.37 6.86 -2.81
C PRO A 38 8.60 7.00 -1.31
N GLY A 39 7.66 7.62 -0.58
CA GLY A 39 7.77 7.78 0.86
C GLY A 39 7.73 6.44 1.58
N PHE A 40 6.79 5.57 1.21
CA PHE A 40 6.73 4.22 1.76
C PHE A 40 8.02 3.44 1.48
N CYS A 41 8.52 3.42 0.24
CA CYS A 41 9.75 2.68 -0.07
C CYS A 41 10.98 3.24 0.68
N ALA A 42 11.06 4.55 0.90
CA ALA A 42 12.13 5.16 1.70
C ALA A 42 12.10 4.73 3.18
N ASP A 43 10.93 4.29 3.66
CA ASP A 43 10.70 3.83 5.02
C ASP A 43 10.91 2.31 5.17
N THR A 44 11.55 1.66 4.18
CA THR A 44 11.87 0.24 4.20
C THR A 44 13.39 -0.01 4.25
N SER A 45 13.80 -1.10 4.90
CA SER A 45 15.19 -1.54 4.93
C SER A 45 15.27 -3.06 4.96
N GLY A 46 16.29 -3.63 4.30
CA GLY A 46 16.51 -5.07 4.24
C GLY A 46 15.55 -5.84 3.31
N LEU A 47 14.67 -5.16 2.55
CA LEU A 47 13.87 -5.79 1.50
C LEU A 47 14.76 -6.20 0.31
N ALA A 48 14.37 -7.26 -0.39
CA ALA A 48 14.98 -7.59 -1.68
C ALA A 48 14.68 -6.51 -2.73
N GLN A 49 13.49 -5.91 -2.66
CA GLN A 49 13.07 -4.82 -3.54
C GLN A 49 11.84 -4.09 -2.98
N CYS A 50 11.73 -2.79 -3.26
CA CYS A 50 10.46 -2.04 -3.21
C CYS A 50 10.25 -1.44 -4.60
N THR A 51 9.43 -2.08 -5.43
CA THR A 51 9.22 -1.69 -6.83
C THR A 51 7.85 -1.03 -7.00
N ASN A 52 7.83 0.22 -7.44
CA ASN A 52 6.59 0.91 -7.77
C ASN A 52 6.16 0.57 -9.21
N LEU A 53 5.05 -0.16 -9.33
CA LEU A 53 4.42 -0.56 -10.58
C LEU A 53 3.09 0.17 -10.82
N ALA A 54 2.77 1.19 -10.02
CA ALA A 54 1.58 2.00 -10.22
C ALA A 54 1.66 2.79 -11.53
N SER A 55 0.50 3.14 -12.09
CA SER A 55 0.41 3.86 -13.35
C SER A 55 -0.72 4.89 -13.30
N SER A 56 -0.38 6.12 -13.69
CA SER A 56 -1.29 7.26 -13.63
C SER A 56 -2.55 7.06 -14.48
N GLY A 57 -3.70 7.50 -13.93
CA GLY A 57 -4.99 7.45 -14.62
C GLY A 57 -5.59 6.05 -14.77
N LYS A 58 -5.01 5.01 -14.18
CA LYS A 58 -5.52 3.64 -14.29
C LYS A 58 -6.58 3.31 -13.25
N THR A 59 -7.41 2.34 -13.63
CA THR A 59 -8.45 1.68 -12.84
C THR A 59 -8.04 0.22 -12.60
N THR A 60 -8.80 -0.49 -11.77
CA THR A 60 -8.65 -1.94 -11.55
C THR A 60 -8.70 -2.77 -12.85
N VAL A 61 -9.34 -2.24 -13.90
CA VAL A 61 -9.45 -2.87 -15.23
C VAL A 61 -8.29 -2.44 -16.14
N THR A 62 -8.02 -1.14 -16.26
CA THR A 62 -7.12 -0.60 -17.29
C THR A 62 -5.64 -0.73 -16.96
N TRP A 63 -5.30 -0.98 -15.68
CA TRP A 63 -3.91 -1.17 -15.25
C TRP A 63 -3.26 -2.41 -15.89
N GLN A 64 -4.02 -3.48 -16.15
CA GLN A 64 -3.50 -4.72 -16.72
C GLN A 64 -2.99 -4.56 -18.17
N ALA A 65 -3.42 -3.51 -18.87
CA ALA A 65 -2.93 -3.19 -20.22
C ALA A 65 -1.57 -2.46 -20.23
N GLN A 66 -0.97 -2.20 -19.07
CA GLN A 66 0.32 -1.49 -18.97
C GLN A 66 1.49 -2.47 -18.93
N THR A 67 2.69 -2.04 -19.34
CA THR A 67 3.90 -2.89 -19.34
C THR A 67 4.26 -3.38 -17.94
N GLN A 68 3.89 -2.61 -16.91
CA GLN A 68 4.01 -2.96 -15.49
C GLN A 68 3.30 -4.28 -15.14
N TYR A 69 2.24 -4.65 -15.85
CA TYR A 69 1.54 -5.92 -15.65
C TYR A 69 2.46 -7.12 -15.93
N SER A 70 3.20 -7.09 -17.05
CA SER A 70 4.19 -8.13 -17.36
C SER A 70 5.33 -8.16 -16.34
N THR A 71 5.76 -7.00 -15.85
CA THR A 71 6.76 -6.93 -14.77
C THR A 71 6.25 -7.56 -13.48
N MET A 72 4.98 -7.33 -13.12
CA MET A 72 4.34 -7.96 -11.96
C MET A 72 4.32 -9.48 -12.11
N LEU A 73 3.87 -10.01 -13.25
CA LEU A 73 3.84 -11.46 -13.50
C LEU A 73 5.22 -12.12 -13.36
N THR A 74 6.29 -11.43 -13.76
CA THR A 74 7.65 -11.94 -13.57
C THR A 74 8.10 -11.85 -12.12
N LYS A 75 7.88 -10.70 -11.46
CA LYS A 75 8.37 -10.49 -10.09
C LYS A 75 7.63 -11.35 -9.06
N CYS A 76 6.34 -11.63 -9.26
CA CYS A 76 5.56 -12.50 -8.38
C CYS A 76 6.04 -13.96 -8.36
N LYS A 77 6.88 -14.39 -9.31
CA LYS A 77 7.54 -15.71 -9.26
C LYS A 77 8.65 -15.78 -8.22
N THR A 78 9.11 -14.65 -7.69
CA THR A 78 10.09 -14.61 -6.60
C THR A 78 9.36 -14.90 -5.30
N ALA A 79 9.82 -15.91 -4.56
CA ALA A 79 9.27 -16.24 -3.25
C ALA A 79 9.27 -15.02 -2.32
N ASP A 80 8.34 -14.99 -1.37
CA ASP A 80 8.18 -13.91 -0.39
C ASP A 80 7.99 -12.51 -1.00
N THR A 81 7.36 -12.42 -2.18
CA THR A 81 6.96 -11.15 -2.79
C THR A 81 5.55 -10.75 -2.38
N TYR A 82 5.39 -9.53 -1.86
CA TYR A 82 4.11 -8.93 -1.51
C TYR A 82 3.68 -7.93 -2.59
N ALA A 83 2.37 -7.78 -2.75
CA ALA A 83 1.77 -6.77 -3.63
C ALA A 83 0.81 -5.89 -2.84
N LEU A 84 1.17 -4.63 -2.61
CA LEU A 84 0.28 -3.62 -2.05
C LEU A 84 -0.57 -3.04 -3.18
N ILE A 85 -1.88 -3.22 -3.10
CA ILE A 85 -2.82 -2.91 -4.18
C ILE A 85 -3.77 -1.80 -3.73
N GLN A 86 -3.75 -0.65 -4.42
CA GLN A 86 -4.60 0.50 -4.12
C GLN A 86 -5.27 1.05 -5.39
N PHE A 87 -6.60 1.09 -5.39
CA PHE A 87 -7.41 1.72 -6.45
C PHE A 87 -8.63 2.44 -5.86
N GLY A 88 -9.37 3.16 -6.71
CA GLY A 88 -10.59 3.88 -6.33
C GLY A 88 -10.74 5.24 -6.99
N HIS A 89 -9.67 6.03 -7.13
CA HIS A 89 -9.75 7.42 -7.61
C HIS A 89 -10.26 7.56 -9.04
N ASN A 90 -9.89 6.62 -9.91
CA ASN A 90 -10.34 6.61 -11.30
C ASN A 90 -11.54 5.68 -11.50
N ASP A 91 -11.61 4.59 -10.74
CA ASP A 91 -12.75 3.67 -10.76
C ASP A 91 -14.06 4.40 -10.44
N GLN A 92 -14.05 5.29 -9.43
CA GLN A 92 -15.24 6.07 -9.05
C GLN A 92 -15.84 6.95 -10.15
N LYS A 93 -15.09 7.22 -11.21
CA LYS A 93 -15.50 8.08 -12.32
C LYS A 93 -16.19 7.30 -13.43
N VAL A 94 -15.99 5.98 -13.51
CA VAL A 94 -16.32 5.18 -14.70
C VAL A 94 -17.03 3.87 -14.41
N MET A 95 -17.13 3.44 -13.15
CA MET A 95 -17.81 2.20 -12.78
C MET A 95 -18.53 2.34 -11.43
N THR A 96 -19.48 1.45 -11.15
CA THR A 96 -20.16 1.38 -9.85
C THR A 96 -19.28 0.70 -8.79
N THR A 97 -19.64 0.82 -7.52
CA THR A 97 -18.94 0.12 -6.42
C THR A 97 -19.00 -1.41 -6.59
N THR A 98 -20.11 -1.97 -7.05
CA THR A 98 -20.23 -3.41 -7.35
C THR A 98 -19.27 -3.85 -8.45
N GLN A 99 -19.17 -3.08 -9.54
CA GLN A 99 -18.22 -3.37 -10.62
C GLN A 99 -16.77 -3.26 -10.12
N PHE A 100 -16.47 -2.22 -9.33
CA PHE A 100 -15.17 -2.05 -8.71
C PHE A 100 -14.81 -3.24 -7.81
N ALA A 101 -15.70 -3.70 -6.94
CA ALA A 101 -15.47 -4.85 -6.05
C ALA A 101 -15.16 -6.13 -6.84
N ALA A 102 -15.93 -6.40 -7.90
CA ALA A 102 -15.70 -7.56 -8.77
C ALA A 102 -14.35 -7.47 -9.50
N ASN A 103 -14.01 -6.29 -10.03
CA ASN A 103 -12.75 -6.07 -10.74
C ASN A 103 -11.54 -6.14 -9.79
N LEU A 104 -11.63 -5.54 -8.59
CA LEU A 104 -10.60 -5.62 -7.57
C LEU A 104 -10.38 -7.06 -7.10
N THR A 105 -11.45 -7.82 -6.89
CA THR A 105 -11.38 -9.25 -6.56
C THR A 105 -10.64 -10.03 -7.66
N SER A 106 -11.01 -9.80 -8.92
CA SER A 106 -10.38 -10.44 -10.08
C SER A 106 -8.88 -10.12 -10.16
N LEU A 107 -8.51 -8.84 -10.11
CA LEU A 107 -7.12 -8.39 -10.14
C LEU A 107 -6.31 -8.97 -8.97
N THR A 108 -6.88 -8.99 -7.77
CA THR A 108 -6.24 -9.56 -6.58
C THR A 108 -5.96 -11.05 -6.73
N ASN A 109 -6.92 -11.81 -7.28
CA ASN A 109 -6.74 -13.23 -7.57
C ASN A 109 -5.70 -13.47 -8.67
N ILE A 110 -5.62 -12.61 -9.69
CA ILE A 110 -4.56 -12.69 -10.71
C ILE A 110 -3.18 -12.54 -10.06
N ILE A 111 -3.02 -11.53 -9.20
CA ILE A 111 -1.75 -11.25 -8.49
C ILE A 111 -1.38 -12.41 -7.56
N LYS A 112 -2.37 -12.95 -6.83
CA LYS A 112 -2.20 -14.13 -5.98
C LYS A 112 -1.76 -15.35 -6.78
N ASN A 113 -2.44 -15.63 -7.90
CA ASN A 113 -2.13 -16.76 -8.78
C ASN A 113 -0.77 -16.61 -9.49
N ALA A 114 -0.27 -15.38 -9.65
CA ALA A 114 1.07 -15.11 -10.16
C ALA A 114 2.19 -15.41 -9.14
N GLY A 115 1.84 -15.62 -7.86
CA GLY A 115 2.76 -15.99 -6.77
C GLY A 115 2.98 -14.92 -5.71
N CYS A 116 2.43 -13.72 -5.87
CA CYS A 116 2.54 -12.67 -4.86
C CYS A 116 1.57 -12.89 -3.68
N SER A 117 1.93 -12.39 -2.50
CA SER A 117 1.04 -12.24 -1.35
C SER A 117 0.34 -10.88 -1.40
N PRO A 118 -0.97 -10.79 -1.71
CA PRO A 118 -1.65 -9.51 -1.84
C PRO A 118 -1.94 -8.87 -0.49
N VAL A 119 -1.82 -7.55 -0.42
CA VAL A 119 -2.22 -6.67 0.68
C VAL A 119 -3.09 -5.57 0.07
N LEU A 120 -4.34 -5.46 0.50
CA LEU A 120 -5.23 -4.43 -0.01
C LEU A 120 -5.06 -3.13 0.78
N VAL A 121 -5.07 -2.01 0.07
CA VAL A 121 -4.90 -0.67 0.62
C VAL A 121 -6.08 0.16 0.14
N THR A 122 -6.83 0.79 1.06
CA THR A 122 -7.90 1.72 0.66
C THR A 122 -7.28 2.98 0.04
N SER A 123 -7.96 3.63 -0.90
CA SER A 123 -7.39 4.83 -1.54
C SER A 123 -7.25 5.98 -0.55
N LEU A 124 -6.11 6.69 -0.60
CA LEU A 124 -5.88 7.85 0.27
C LEU A 124 -6.94 8.95 0.11
N ALA A 125 -7.12 9.74 1.17
CA ALA A 125 -8.04 10.86 1.18
C ALA A 125 -7.61 11.99 0.24
N ARG A 126 -8.56 12.51 -0.55
CA ARG A 126 -8.37 13.82 -1.20
C ARG A 126 -8.28 14.90 -0.13
N ARG A 127 -7.49 15.94 -0.41
CA ARG A 127 -7.33 17.11 0.46
C ARG A 127 -8.45 18.13 0.21
N THR A 128 -9.68 17.64 0.21
CA THR A 128 -10.90 18.45 0.09
C THR A 128 -11.59 18.52 1.45
N PHE A 129 -12.13 19.71 1.76
CA PHE A 129 -12.59 20.03 3.10
C PHE A 129 -13.92 20.76 3.04
N SER A 130 -14.84 20.39 3.94
CA SER A 130 -16.11 21.09 4.17
C SER A 130 -15.94 22.28 5.13
N SER A 131 -14.94 22.22 6.01
CA SER A 131 -14.44 23.31 6.86
C SER A 131 -12.97 23.04 7.21
N GLU A 132 -12.27 23.99 7.86
CA GLU A 132 -10.81 23.91 8.10
C GLU A 132 -10.36 22.54 8.63
N HIS A 133 -11.09 21.93 9.56
CA HIS A 133 -10.74 20.66 10.21
C HIS A 133 -11.74 19.53 9.93
N ALA A 134 -12.41 19.55 8.76
CA ALA A 134 -13.37 18.52 8.37
C ALA A 134 -13.22 18.12 6.90
N THR A 135 -12.47 17.04 6.65
CA THR A 135 -12.28 16.43 5.34
C THR A 135 -13.59 15.89 4.77
N SER A 136 -13.80 16.15 3.48
CA SER A 136 -14.90 15.59 2.71
C SER A 136 -14.54 14.18 2.22
N ASP A 137 -15.51 13.27 2.21
CA ASP A 137 -15.31 11.89 1.75
C ASP A 137 -15.95 11.62 0.40
N SER A 138 -15.13 11.53 -0.65
CA SER A 138 -15.58 11.13 -1.98
C SER A 138 -15.28 9.67 -2.33
N LEU A 139 -14.57 8.93 -1.44
CA LEU A 139 -14.03 7.60 -1.72
C LEU A 139 -14.59 6.51 -0.80
N GLY A 140 -15.28 6.89 0.28
CA GLY A 140 -15.86 6.01 1.29
C GLY A 140 -16.56 4.77 0.71
N PRO A 141 -17.45 4.89 -0.29
CA PRO A 141 -18.09 3.73 -0.90
C PRO A 141 -17.11 2.74 -1.56
N TYR A 142 -16.07 3.22 -2.26
CA TYR A 142 -15.06 2.37 -2.89
C TYR A 142 -14.06 1.80 -1.87
N SER A 143 -13.76 2.57 -0.82
CA SER A 143 -12.99 2.09 0.33
C SER A 143 -13.73 0.97 1.06
N ALA A 144 -15.04 1.10 1.27
CA ALA A 144 -15.87 0.05 1.86
C ALA A 144 -15.81 -1.25 1.04
N GLU A 145 -15.87 -1.16 -0.29
CA GLU A 145 -15.69 -2.34 -1.14
C GLU A 145 -14.28 -2.93 -1.06
N THR A 146 -13.23 -2.11 -0.96
CA THR A 146 -11.85 -2.59 -0.76
C THR A 146 -11.74 -3.39 0.54
N ILE A 147 -12.38 -2.90 1.62
CA ILE A 147 -12.45 -3.58 2.91
C ILE A 147 -13.21 -4.91 2.79
N ASN A 148 -14.38 -4.89 2.13
CA ASN A 148 -15.19 -6.10 1.91
C ASN A 148 -14.42 -7.17 1.12
N VAL A 149 -13.71 -6.77 0.06
CA VAL A 149 -12.89 -7.69 -0.74
C VAL A 149 -11.75 -8.26 0.09
N ALA A 150 -11.07 -7.45 0.90
CA ALA A 150 -10.00 -7.94 1.78
C ALA A 150 -10.52 -9.00 2.77
N ASN A 151 -11.65 -8.71 3.43
CA ASN A 151 -12.29 -9.62 4.37
C ASN A 151 -12.75 -10.92 3.69
N ASN A 152 -13.40 -10.83 2.53
CA ASN A 152 -13.92 -11.97 1.79
C ASN A 152 -12.79 -12.90 1.29
N LEU A 153 -11.63 -12.34 0.95
CA LEU A 153 -10.47 -13.11 0.50
C LEU A 153 -9.52 -13.52 1.66
N GLY A 154 -9.81 -13.09 2.88
CA GLY A 154 -8.95 -13.33 4.06
C GLY A 154 -7.57 -12.69 3.94
N LEU A 155 -7.49 -11.50 3.34
CA LEU A 155 -6.23 -10.80 3.05
C LEU A 155 -5.97 -9.66 4.05
N PRO A 156 -4.70 -9.31 4.31
CA PRO A 156 -4.36 -8.11 5.05
C PRO A 156 -4.92 -6.85 4.37
N LEU A 157 -5.37 -5.91 5.19
CA LEU A 157 -5.93 -4.63 4.78
C LEU A 157 -5.21 -3.48 5.49
N LEU A 158 -4.84 -2.46 4.73
CA LEU A 158 -4.34 -1.18 5.23
C LEU A 158 -5.41 -0.09 5.03
N PRO A 159 -5.95 0.51 6.12
CA PRO A 159 -7.10 1.41 6.07
C PRO A 159 -6.73 2.87 5.74
N LEU A 160 -5.84 3.10 4.75
CA LEU A 160 -5.23 4.39 4.46
C LEU A 160 -6.24 5.55 4.29
N LEU A 161 -7.42 5.32 3.71
CA LEU A 161 -8.46 6.37 3.65
C LEU A 161 -8.80 6.90 5.05
N ALA A 162 -9.07 6.00 6.01
CA ALA A 162 -9.48 6.39 7.35
C ALA A 162 -8.33 7.10 8.07
N ASP A 163 -7.13 6.55 8.01
CA ASP A 163 -5.97 7.08 8.74
C ASP A 163 -5.48 8.41 8.13
N SER A 164 -5.52 8.55 6.79
CA SER A 164 -5.20 9.82 6.14
C SER A 164 -6.24 10.91 6.39
N ARG A 165 -7.55 10.57 6.44
CA ARG A 165 -8.58 11.54 6.86
C ARG A 165 -8.39 11.99 8.30
N ALA A 166 -8.14 11.05 9.22
CA ALA A 166 -7.91 11.37 10.63
C ALA A 166 -6.70 12.29 10.81
N TYR A 167 -5.64 12.11 10.01
CA TYR A 167 -4.50 13.03 9.97
C TYR A 167 -4.90 14.41 9.44
N LEU A 168 -5.54 14.46 8.28
CA LEU A 168 -5.92 15.70 7.61
C LEU A 168 -6.92 16.54 8.42
N ASP A 169 -7.87 15.91 9.10
CA ASP A 169 -8.83 16.57 10.00
C ASP A 169 -8.10 17.32 11.12
N LYS A 170 -7.06 16.71 11.71
CA LYS A 170 -6.24 17.37 12.73
C LYS A 170 -5.34 18.46 12.15
N LEU A 171 -4.71 18.18 11.00
CA LEU A 171 -3.76 19.08 10.34
C LEU A 171 -4.39 20.38 9.86
N GLY A 172 -5.62 20.29 9.33
CA GLY A 172 -6.37 21.39 8.78
C GLY A 172 -6.06 21.66 7.30
N LYS A 173 -7.06 22.21 6.59
CA LYS A 173 -7.04 22.52 5.15
C LYS A 173 -5.83 23.36 4.75
N THR A 174 -5.51 24.39 5.53
CA THR A 174 -4.43 25.34 5.23
C THR A 174 -3.08 24.64 5.16
N ASN A 175 -2.77 23.77 6.13
CA ASN A 175 -1.53 23.01 6.13
C ASN A 175 -1.57 21.83 5.15
N ALA A 176 -2.74 21.20 4.98
CA ALA A 176 -2.91 20.10 4.02
C ALA A 176 -2.58 20.51 2.58
N ALA A 177 -2.85 21.76 2.19
CA ALA A 177 -2.50 22.29 0.86
C ALA A 177 -1.00 22.20 0.55
N GLN A 178 -0.12 22.14 1.57
CA GLN A 178 1.32 21.96 1.39
C GLN A 178 1.69 20.57 0.84
N PHE A 179 0.75 19.63 0.76
CA PHE A 179 0.96 18.32 0.13
C PHE A 179 0.52 18.26 -1.34
N ASP A 180 -0.14 19.29 -1.86
CA ASP A 180 -0.63 19.30 -3.23
C ASP A 180 0.54 19.26 -4.22
N TYR A 181 0.44 18.39 -5.24
CA TYR A 181 1.44 18.27 -6.30
C TYR A 181 1.60 19.59 -7.08
N ALA A 182 0.48 20.24 -7.36
CA ALA A 182 0.38 21.58 -7.92
C ALA A 182 -0.73 22.33 -7.19
N ASP A 183 -0.71 23.67 -7.21
CA ASP A 183 -1.72 24.47 -6.52
C ASP A 183 -3.15 24.05 -6.92
N GLY A 184 -3.97 23.71 -5.92
CA GLY A 184 -5.34 23.20 -6.10
C GLY A 184 -5.47 21.73 -6.51
N ASP A 185 -4.37 21.01 -6.77
CA ASP A 185 -4.40 19.57 -7.01
C ASP A 185 -4.52 18.81 -5.69
N THR A 186 -5.75 18.69 -5.21
CA THR A 186 -6.10 18.00 -3.96
C THR A 186 -6.05 16.46 -4.04
N THR A 187 -5.59 15.90 -5.17
CA THR A 187 -5.51 14.45 -5.39
C THR A 187 -4.08 13.97 -5.30
N HIS A 188 -3.19 14.58 -6.10
CA HIS A 188 -1.83 14.13 -6.27
C HIS A 188 -0.91 14.73 -5.21
N LEU A 189 0.04 13.95 -4.74
CA LEU A 189 0.97 14.34 -3.69
C LEU A 189 2.25 14.92 -4.29
N ASN A 190 2.77 16.01 -3.72
CA ASN A 190 4.16 16.41 -3.91
C ASN A 190 5.11 15.55 -3.04
N ALA A 191 6.40 15.88 -3.02
CA ALA A 191 7.40 15.14 -2.22
C ALA A 191 7.12 15.15 -0.70
N LEU A 192 6.60 16.25 -0.16
CA LEU A 192 6.24 16.32 1.26
C LEU A 192 5.03 15.42 1.54
N GLY A 193 4.00 15.48 0.68
CA GLY A 193 2.85 14.60 0.74
C GLY A 193 3.23 13.12 0.63
N ALA A 194 4.14 12.80 -0.29
CA ALA A 194 4.66 11.45 -0.46
C ALA A 194 5.33 10.93 0.82
N LYS A 195 6.12 11.78 1.50
CA LYS A 195 6.75 11.44 2.79
C LYS A 195 5.72 11.15 3.88
N TYR A 196 4.72 12.03 4.07
CA TYR A 196 3.75 11.88 5.15
C TYR A 196 2.77 10.72 4.92
N PHE A 197 2.20 10.64 3.72
CA PHE A 197 1.27 9.56 3.39
C PHE A 197 2.00 8.23 3.25
N GLY A 198 3.24 8.23 2.76
CA GLY A 198 4.11 7.06 2.74
C GLY A 198 4.39 6.51 4.14
N ARG A 199 4.61 7.41 5.12
CA ARG A 199 4.76 7.04 6.52
C ARG A 199 3.51 6.42 7.12
N ILE A 200 2.31 6.96 6.82
CA ILE A 200 1.05 6.34 7.25
C ILE A 200 0.98 4.89 6.76
N VAL A 201 1.26 4.65 5.48
CA VAL A 201 1.28 3.29 4.91
C VAL A 201 2.35 2.42 5.57
N ALA A 202 3.54 2.96 5.85
CA ALA A 202 4.60 2.23 6.52
C ALA A 202 4.19 1.77 7.93
N ASP A 203 3.56 2.66 8.70
CA ASP A 203 3.06 2.37 10.04
C ASP A 203 1.91 1.33 10.00
N GLU A 204 1.00 1.43 9.01
CA GLU A 204 -0.03 0.43 8.75
C GLU A 204 0.56 -0.94 8.40
N VAL A 205 1.54 -1.02 7.50
CA VAL A 205 2.24 -2.26 7.15
C VAL A 205 2.90 -2.86 8.39
N LYS A 206 3.61 -2.04 9.16
CA LYS A 206 4.30 -2.49 10.38
C LYS A 206 3.32 -3.10 11.39
N ALA A 207 2.13 -2.53 11.51
CA ALA A 207 1.11 -2.96 12.46
C ALA A 207 0.27 -4.15 11.97
N LYS A 208 0.02 -4.27 10.66
CA LYS A 208 -0.97 -5.19 10.08
C LYS A 208 -0.36 -6.35 9.30
N VAL A 209 0.90 -6.25 8.87
CA VAL A 209 1.58 -7.28 8.08
C VAL A 209 2.82 -7.75 8.82
N SER A 210 2.63 -8.69 9.75
CA SER A 210 3.68 -9.18 10.66
C SER A 210 4.96 -9.61 9.95
N ALA A 211 4.83 -10.27 8.79
CA ALA A 211 5.95 -10.72 7.97
C ALA A 211 6.81 -9.58 7.39
N LEU A 212 6.26 -8.36 7.29
CA LEU A 212 6.98 -7.17 6.82
C LEU A 212 7.42 -6.24 7.95
N SER A 213 6.97 -6.46 9.18
CA SER A 213 7.12 -5.51 10.30
C SER A 213 8.58 -5.17 10.66
N SER A 214 9.49 -6.14 10.53
CA SER A 214 10.93 -5.95 10.77
C SER A 214 11.64 -5.20 9.64
N TYR A 215 11.01 -5.07 8.47
CA TYR A 215 11.56 -4.40 7.31
C TYR A 215 11.09 -2.93 7.18
N ILE A 216 10.21 -2.49 8.08
CA ILE A 216 9.80 -1.08 8.17
C ILE A 216 10.72 -0.35 9.14
N VAL A 217 11.45 0.63 8.61
CA VAL A 217 12.30 1.55 9.36
C VAL A 217 11.40 2.45 10.22
N VAL A 218 11.63 2.45 11.52
CA VAL A 218 10.88 3.28 12.45
C VAL A 218 11.29 4.74 12.31
N ASP A 219 10.32 5.64 12.12
CA ASP A 219 10.48 7.09 12.25
C ASP A 219 9.45 7.61 13.25
N ALA A 220 9.74 7.39 14.54
CA ALA A 220 8.82 7.76 15.62
C ALA A 220 8.53 9.27 15.66
N ALA A 221 9.46 10.10 15.18
CA ALA A 221 9.26 11.55 15.12
C ALA A 221 8.21 11.92 14.08
N LEU A 222 8.28 11.36 12.87
CA LEU A 222 7.28 11.61 11.83
C LEU A 222 5.92 10.98 12.18
N SER A 223 5.89 9.76 12.72
CA SER A 223 4.65 9.13 13.20
C SER A 223 3.99 9.96 14.30
N ALA A 224 4.78 10.56 15.22
CA ALA A 224 4.25 11.46 16.25
C ALA A 224 3.67 12.75 15.66
N LYS A 225 4.31 13.33 14.64
CA LYS A 225 3.78 14.50 13.92
C LYS A 225 2.44 14.20 13.25
N ILE A 226 2.33 13.05 12.59
CA ILE A 226 1.08 12.57 11.97
C ILE A 226 -0.01 12.38 13.03
N ALA A 227 0.31 11.72 14.14
CA ALA A 227 -0.64 11.51 15.23
C ALA A 227 -1.14 12.84 15.85
N ALA A 228 -0.28 13.85 15.90
CA ALA A 228 -0.59 15.19 16.38
C ALA A 228 -1.25 16.11 15.34
N GLY A 229 -1.29 15.74 14.05
CA GLY A 229 -1.79 16.62 12.99
C GLY A 229 -0.85 17.80 12.69
N THR A 230 0.45 17.56 12.56
CA THR A 230 1.47 18.62 12.40
C THR A 230 2.47 18.29 11.28
N LEU A 231 3.15 19.33 10.77
CA LEU A 231 4.25 19.25 9.79
C LEU A 231 5.63 19.22 10.46
#